data_AF-A0A7S1Y168-F1
#
_entry.id   AF-A0A7S1Y168-F1
#
_cell.length_a   1.000
_cell.length_b   1.000
_cell.length_c   1.000
_cell.angle_alpha   90.00
_cell.angle_beta   90.00
_cell.angle_gamma   90.00
#
_symmetry.space_group_name_H-M   'P 1'
#
loop_
_entity.id
_entity.type
_entity.pdbx_description
1 polymer ?
#
loop_
_entity_poly.entity_id
_entity_poly.type
_entity_poly.pdbx_seq_one_letter_code
_entity_poly.pdbx_strand_id
1 'polypeptide(L)'
;APDFPVPAGKYLVTGGRRVTTVLTIDEAGAWSLDDGATLYDVTHLPCRSARYKPSSTTEETNVGTSEQGSPAMANLRDFPVSPGAKMPKVPGCDNVDYAVLFVVGRQTEQAAAAGTVEEL
;
A
#
# COMPACT_ATOMS: atom_id res chain seq x y z
N ALA A 1 12.20 -7.33 -4.67
CA ALA A 1 11.17 -6.32 -4.32
C ALA A 1 9.99 -7.06 -3.71
N PRO A 2 9.08 -6.42 -2.97
CA PRO A 2 7.84 -7.09 -2.57
C PRO A 2 7.07 -7.50 -3.83
N ASP A 3 6.41 -8.66 -3.81
CA ASP A 3 5.51 -9.04 -4.89
C ASP A 3 4.26 -8.16 -4.84
N PHE A 4 3.94 -7.55 -5.97
CA PHE A 4 2.75 -6.73 -6.16
C PHE A 4 1.89 -7.29 -7.31
N PRO A 5 0.56 -7.42 -7.13
CA PRO A 5 -0.19 -7.08 -5.92
C PRO A 5 0.14 -8.03 -4.76
N VAL A 6 -0.09 -7.56 -3.52
CA VAL A 6 0.09 -8.40 -2.32
C VAL A 6 -0.81 -9.64 -2.47
N PRO A 7 -0.30 -10.87 -2.29
CA PRO A 7 -1.10 -12.06 -2.49
C PRO A 7 -2.34 -12.11 -1.60
N ALA A 8 -3.36 -12.84 -2.02
CA ALA A 8 -4.51 -13.14 -1.17
C ALA A 8 -4.09 -13.81 0.14
N GLY A 9 -4.83 -13.55 1.20
CA GLY A 9 -4.60 -14.11 2.53
C GLY A 9 -4.90 -13.15 3.67
N LYS A 10 -4.56 -13.59 4.88
CA LYS A 10 -4.77 -12.83 6.11
C LYS A 10 -3.44 -12.33 6.67
N TYR A 11 -3.39 -11.04 6.96
CA TYR A 11 -2.20 -10.33 7.40
C TYR A 11 -2.49 -9.62 8.72
N LEU A 12 -1.64 -9.81 9.71
CA LEU A 12 -1.71 -9.02 10.93
C LEU A 12 -1.06 -7.66 10.63
N VAL A 13 -1.85 -6.59 10.75
CA VAL A 13 -1.45 -5.23 10.40
C VAL A 13 -1.60 -4.26 11.54
N THR A 14 -0.75 -3.24 11.58
CA THR A 14 -0.82 -2.16 12.56
C THR A 14 -0.31 -0.85 11.97
N GLY A 15 -0.79 0.26 12.51
CA GLY A 15 -0.20 1.56 12.31
C GLY A 15 0.99 1.83 13.23
N GLY A 16 1.35 0.90 14.14
CA GLY A 16 2.31 1.15 15.21
C GLY A 16 1.79 2.14 16.26
N ARG A 17 0.46 2.22 16.41
CA ARG A 17 -0.21 3.24 17.22
C ARG A 17 -1.29 2.64 18.11
N ARG A 18 -2.54 2.60 17.61
CA ARG A 18 -3.72 2.30 18.43
C ARG A 18 -4.26 0.89 18.23
N VAL A 19 -4.28 0.42 16.99
CA VAL A 19 -4.94 -0.83 16.61
C VAL A 19 -3.97 -1.75 15.89
N THR A 20 -4.02 -3.02 16.27
CA THR A 20 -3.46 -4.14 15.51
C THR A 20 -4.63 -5.06 15.19
N THR A 21 -4.86 -5.37 13.92
CA THR A 21 -6.01 -6.15 13.44
C THR A 21 -5.63 -6.98 12.23
N VAL A 22 -6.53 -7.83 11.76
CA VAL A 22 -6.35 -8.63 10.56
C VAL A 22 -6.84 -7.86 9.33
N LEU A 23 -5.96 -7.74 8.34
CA LEU A 23 -6.27 -7.39 6.97
C LEU A 23 -6.49 -8.68 6.17
N THR A 24 -7.69 -8.87 5.65
CA THR A 24 -7.97 -9.97 4.70
C THR A 24 -7.95 -9.40 3.29
N ILE A 25 -7.18 -10.02 2.39
CA ILE A 25 -7.14 -9.74 0.95
C ILE A 25 -7.65 -10.98 0.22
N ASP A 26 -8.65 -10.83 -0.65
CA ASP A 26 -9.16 -11.93 -1.46
C ASP A 26 -8.39 -12.11 -2.78
N GLU A 27 -8.76 -13.13 -3.56
CA GLU A 27 -8.11 -13.44 -4.85
C GLU A 27 -8.28 -12.34 -5.91
N ALA A 28 -9.35 -11.54 -5.81
CA ALA A 28 -9.58 -10.40 -6.68
C ALA A 28 -8.82 -9.13 -6.22
N GLY A 29 -8.18 -9.19 -5.04
CA GLY A 29 -7.49 -8.06 -4.42
C GLY A 29 -8.40 -7.11 -3.66
N ALA A 30 -9.68 -7.44 -3.47
CA ALA A 30 -10.53 -6.71 -2.55
C ALA A 30 -10.10 -7.01 -1.11
N TRP A 31 -10.29 -6.06 -0.21
CA TRP A 31 -9.77 -6.16 1.14
C TRP A 31 -10.76 -5.66 2.20
N SER A 32 -10.62 -6.20 3.40
CA SER A 32 -11.35 -5.78 4.60
C SER A 32 -10.45 -5.80 5.83
N LEU A 33 -10.82 -5.01 6.84
CA LEU A 33 -10.21 -5.03 8.17
C LEU A 33 -11.21 -5.61 9.17
N ASP A 34 -10.72 -6.47 10.06
CA ASP A 34 -11.52 -7.08 11.12
C ASP A 34 -11.84 -6.07 12.24
N ASP A 35 -12.72 -6.46 13.17
CA ASP A 35 -13.11 -5.71 14.37
C ASP A 35 -13.70 -4.31 14.12
N GLY A 36 -14.20 -4.06 12.90
CA GLY A 36 -14.69 -2.74 12.51
C GLY A 36 -13.61 -1.67 12.41
N ALA A 37 -12.33 -2.08 12.36
CA ALA A 37 -11.21 -1.16 12.26
C ALA A 37 -11.27 -0.38 10.93
N THR A 38 -10.95 0.91 11.02
CA THR A 38 -10.86 1.76 9.83
C THR A 38 -9.43 1.82 9.31
N LEU A 39 -9.27 2.23 8.05
CA LEU A 39 -7.94 2.46 7.47
C LEU A 39 -7.13 3.46 8.31
N TYR A 40 -7.78 4.47 8.90
CA TYR A 40 -7.12 5.45 9.75
C TYR A 40 -6.47 4.82 11.00
N ASP A 41 -7.10 3.80 11.59
CA ASP A 41 -6.65 3.17 12.83
C ASP A 41 -5.35 2.38 12.64
N VAL A 42 -5.19 1.77 11.47
CA VAL A 42 -4.06 0.90 11.10
C VAL A 42 -3.04 1.58 10.18
N THR A 43 -3.26 2.83 9.79
CA THR A 43 -2.27 3.63 9.07
C THR A 43 -1.24 4.17 10.05
N HIS A 44 0.03 4.32 9.68
CA HIS A 44 1.03 4.93 10.58
C HIS A 44 0.81 6.44 10.75
N LEU A 45 0.30 7.12 9.71
CA LEU A 45 0.04 8.57 9.51
C LEU A 45 1.24 9.45 9.14
N PRO A 46 2.37 9.48 9.88
CA PRO A 46 3.54 10.23 9.42
C PRO A 46 4.13 9.65 8.14
N CYS A 47 4.10 8.33 7.95
CA CYS A 47 4.60 7.70 6.72
C CYS A 47 3.64 7.91 5.57
N ARG A 48 4.16 8.39 4.44
CA ARG A 48 3.41 8.71 3.22
C ARG A 48 4.01 8.01 2.02
N SER A 49 3.14 7.57 1.13
CA SER A 49 3.52 6.94 -0.12
C SER A 49 2.56 7.39 -1.20
N ALA A 50 3.08 7.65 -2.39
CA ALA A 50 2.29 7.84 -3.59
C ALA A 50 3.01 7.20 -4.78
N ARG A 51 2.22 6.76 -5.75
CA ARG A 51 2.74 6.36 -7.06
C ARG A 51 2.40 7.44 -8.07
N TYR A 52 3.45 7.99 -8.69
CA TYR A 52 3.36 8.93 -9.78
C TYR A 52 3.48 8.18 -11.11
N LYS A 53 2.64 8.53 -12.07
CA LYS A 53 2.67 8.01 -13.44
C LYS A 53 2.65 9.21 -14.40
N PRO A 54 3.51 9.25 -15.43
CA PRO A 54 3.43 10.29 -16.46
C PRO A 54 2.00 10.38 -17.03
N SER A 55 1.44 11.59 -17.08
CA SER A 55 0.07 11.84 -17.54
C SER A 55 0.01 11.79 -19.07
N SER A 56 -1.00 11.10 -19.63
CA SER A 56 -1.21 10.97 -21.07
C SER A 56 -1.77 12.22 -21.76
N THR A 57 -2.07 13.28 -21.01
CA THR A 57 -2.64 14.56 -21.50
C THR A 57 -1.57 15.62 -21.78
N THR A 58 -0.29 15.26 -21.73
CA THR A 58 0.75 16.12 -22.30
C THR A 58 0.61 16.06 -23.81
N GLU A 59 0.21 17.18 -24.41
CA GLU A 59 0.06 17.39 -25.84
C GLU A 59 1.13 16.64 -26.64
N GLU A 60 0.67 15.95 -27.68
CA GLU A 60 1.37 15.13 -28.68
C GLU A 60 2.42 15.93 -29.49
N THR A 61 3.25 16.71 -28.81
CA THR A 61 4.33 17.51 -29.38
C THR A 61 5.66 16.88 -29.03
N ASN A 62 5.87 15.74 -29.68
CA ASN A 62 7.18 15.16 -29.96
C ASN A 62 8.06 14.68 -28.79
N VAL A 63 8.54 13.48 -29.03
CA VAL A 63 9.77 12.86 -28.52
C VAL A 63 9.64 12.20 -27.16
N GLY A 64 9.98 10.91 -27.13
CA GLY A 64 10.45 10.22 -25.94
C GLY A 64 11.72 10.87 -25.39
N THR A 65 11.56 12.04 -24.77
CA THR A 65 12.53 12.62 -23.86
C THR A 65 12.01 12.37 -22.46
N SER A 66 12.86 11.77 -21.65
CA SER A 66 12.62 11.29 -20.28
C SER A 66 12.32 12.38 -19.24
N GLU A 67 11.90 13.57 -19.67
CA GLU A 67 11.87 14.79 -18.85
C GLU A 67 10.46 15.08 -18.27
N GLN A 68 9.39 14.72 -19.00
CA GLN A 68 8.01 14.97 -18.58
C GLN A 68 7.50 13.84 -17.66
N GLY A 69 6.99 14.20 -16.48
CA GLY A 69 6.57 13.23 -15.48
C GLY A 69 7.73 12.46 -14.82
N SER A 70 8.91 13.07 -14.75
CA SER A 70 10.12 12.50 -14.14
C SER A 70 10.29 12.94 -12.68
N PRO A 71 11.05 12.17 -11.86
CA PRO A 71 11.40 12.60 -10.50
C PRO A 71 12.16 13.94 -10.44
N ALA A 72 12.86 14.32 -11.52
CA ALA A 72 13.59 15.60 -11.59
C ALA A 72 12.66 16.82 -11.53
N MET A 73 11.39 16.65 -11.89
CA MET A 73 10.38 17.71 -11.85
C MET A 73 9.78 17.91 -10.46
N ALA A 74 10.11 17.06 -9.47
CA ALA A 74 9.61 17.21 -8.11
C ALA A 74 10.20 18.47 -7.46
N ASN A 75 9.34 19.34 -6.92
CA ASN A 75 9.78 20.48 -6.14
C ASN A 75 10.22 20.04 -4.73
N LEU A 76 11.52 20.08 -4.47
CA LEU A 76 12.09 19.65 -3.19
C LEU A 76 11.59 20.45 -1.99
N ARG A 77 11.08 21.68 -2.20
CA ARG A 77 10.54 22.52 -1.12
C ARG A 77 9.19 22.02 -0.59
N ASP A 78 8.51 21.15 -1.34
CA ASP A 78 7.25 20.53 -0.91
C ASP A 78 7.50 19.34 0.05
N PHE A 79 8.78 19.05 0.35
CA PHE A 79 9.23 17.99 1.25
C PHE A 79 10.04 18.55 2.44
N PRO A 80 9.98 17.92 3.63
CA PRO A 80 9.21 16.72 3.96
C PRO A 80 7.70 17.02 4.06
N VAL A 81 6.88 16.06 3.63
CA VAL A 81 5.42 16.21 3.63
C VAL A 81 4.89 16.17 5.06
N SER A 82 4.06 17.16 5.43
CA SER A 82 3.40 17.17 6.74
C SER A 82 2.57 15.90 6.97
N PRO A 83 2.55 15.35 8.20
CA PRO A 83 1.70 14.21 8.54
C PRO A 83 0.23 14.46 8.14
N GLY A 84 -0.37 13.51 7.41
CA GLY A 84 -1.76 13.60 6.91
C GLY A 84 -2.01 14.50 5.67
N ALA A 85 -1.09 15.38 5.26
CA ALA A 85 -1.28 16.28 4.11
C ALA A 85 -1.05 15.59 2.75
N LYS A 86 -1.94 15.66 1.75
CA LYS A 86 -1.78 14.98 0.43
C LYS A 86 -0.35 15.04 -0.16
N MET A 87 0.06 13.97 -0.85
CA MET A 87 1.39 13.95 -1.47
C MET A 87 1.52 15.07 -2.52
N PRO A 88 2.69 15.77 -2.59
CA PRO A 88 2.89 16.89 -3.49
C PRO A 88 2.64 16.53 -4.95
N LYS A 89 2.21 17.50 -5.76
CA LYS A 89 2.10 17.28 -7.21
C LYS A 89 3.48 17.25 -7.83
N VAL A 90 3.70 16.32 -8.76
CA VAL A 90 4.85 16.33 -9.65
C VAL A 90 4.34 16.74 -11.03
N PRO A 91 4.85 17.83 -11.64
CA PRO A 91 4.43 18.27 -12.97
C PRO A 91 4.52 17.15 -14.01
N GLY A 92 3.47 17.01 -14.82
CA GLY A 92 3.37 15.97 -15.83
C GLY A 92 3.07 14.56 -15.29
N CYS A 93 2.69 14.43 -14.01
CA CYS A 93 2.27 13.16 -13.42
C CYS A 93 0.84 13.18 -12.88
N ASP A 94 0.14 12.07 -13.11
CA ASP A 94 -0.97 11.64 -12.26
C ASP A 94 -0.40 10.95 -11.01
N ASN A 95 -1.01 11.17 -9.85
CA ASN A 95 -0.58 10.56 -8.59
C ASN A 95 -1.74 9.86 -7.87
N VAL A 96 -1.41 8.70 -7.28
CA VAL A 96 -2.29 7.97 -6.37
C VAL A 96 -1.64 7.94 -4.99
N ASP A 97 -2.32 8.50 -3.99
CA ASP A 97 -1.89 8.49 -2.60
C ASP A 97 -2.27 7.16 -1.94
N TYR A 98 -1.33 6.57 -1.21
CA TYR A 98 -1.54 5.33 -0.46
C TYR A 98 -1.47 5.58 1.04
N ALA A 99 -2.34 4.87 1.77
CA ALA A 99 -2.15 4.65 3.20
C ALA A 99 -0.97 3.71 3.44
N VAL A 100 -0.23 3.92 4.52
CA VAL A 100 0.93 3.10 4.89
C VAL A 100 0.61 2.34 6.17
N LEU A 101 0.62 1.02 6.07
CA LEU A 101 0.42 0.09 7.17
C LEU A 101 1.67 -0.76 7.36
N PHE A 102 1.91 -1.23 8.58
CA PHE A 102 2.94 -2.23 8.86
C PHE A 102 2.32 -3.61 8.92
N VAL A 103 2.88 -4.55 8.14
CA VAL A 103 2.56 -5.98 8.25
C VAL A 103 3.52 -6.58 9.27
N VAL A 104 2.98 -7.15 10.35
CA VAL A 104 3.78 -7.81 11.40
C VAL A 104 3.81 -9.33 11.24
N GLY A 105 2.86 -9.90 10.48
CA GLY A 105 2.82 -11.32 10.18
C GLY A 105 1.76 -11.66 9.13
N ARG A 106 1.87 -12.86 8.55
CA ARG A 106 0.87 -13.44 7.65
C ARG A 106 0.40 -14.75 8.26
N GLN A 107 -0.91 -14.98 8.28
CA GLN A 107 -1.45 -16.27 8.68
C GLN A 107 -1.07 -17.31 7.64
N THR A 108 -0.38 -18.36 8.08
CA THR A 108 -0.16 -19.56 7.27
C THR A 108 -1.30 -20.52 7.51
N GLU A 109 -1.68 -21.26 6.48
CA GLU A 109 -2.61 -22.38 6.66
C GLU A 109 -1.98 -23.40 7.61
N GLN A 110 -2.67 -23.70 8.70
CA GLN A 110 -2.24 -24.76 9.60
C GLN A 110 -2.50 -26.07 8.87
N ALA A 111 -1.44 -26.84 8.58
CA ALA A 111 -1.62 -28.19 8.08
C ALA A 111 -2.51 -28.94 9.07
N ALA A 112 -3.68 -29.40 8.61
CA ALA A 112 -4.54 -30.26 9.40
C ALA A 112 -3.69 -31.45 9.86
N ALA A 113 -3.45 -31.56 11.17
CA ALA A 113 -2.79 -32.71 11.73
C ALA A 113 -3.67 -33.93 11.42
N ALA A 114 -3.27 -34.74 10.44
CA ALA A 114 -3.85 -36.04 10.18
C ALA A 114 -3.47 -36.97 11.34
N GLY A 115 -4.19 -36.82 12.46
CA GLY A 115 -4.16 -37.75 13.57
C GLY A 115 -5.20 -38.84 13.33
N THR A 116 -4.86 -39.85 12.55
CA THR A 116 -5.57 -41.13 12.60
C THR A 116 -5.24 -41.75 13.96
N VAL A 117 -6.21 -41.76 14.87
CA VAL A 117 -6.15 -42.62 16.04
C VAL A 117 -6.51 -44.04 15.58
N GLU A 118 -5.51 -44.89 15.36
CA GLU A 118 -5.73 -46.33 15.37
C GLU A 118 -5.80 -46.79 16.83
N GLU A 119 -7.00 -47.17 17.23
CA GLU A 119 -7.30 -47.83 18.51
C GLU A 119 -6.85 -49.30 18.40
N LEU A 120 -6.07 -49.79 19.37
CA LEU A 120 -5.70 -51.20 19.56
C LEU A 120 -6.52 -51.80 20.70
#